data_AF-A0A845AYQ1-F1
#
_entry.id   AF-A0A845AYQ1-F1
#
_cell.length_a   1.000
_cell.length_b   1.000
_cell.length_c   1.000
_cell.angle_alpha   90.00
_cell.angle_beta   90.00
_cell.angle_gamma   90.00
#
_symmetry.space_group_name_H-M   'P 1'
#
loop_
_entity.id
_entity.type
_entity.pdbx_description
1 polymer ?
#
loop_
_entity_poly.entity_id
_entity_poly.type
_entity_poly.pdbx_seq_one_letter_code
_entity_poly.pdbx_strand_id
1 'polypeptide(L)' 'MKFLPPAPAEIAQSQSGDLRPVYPVEALTSESAHEAWQDDALDWGDRKNLLAYRWCVLWNSFASEPVDCGAVPE' A
#
# COMPACT_ATOMS: atom_id res chain seq x y z
N MET A 1 27.48 -4.87 -10.57
CA MET A 1 26.23 -4.24 -11.04
C MET A 1 25.33 -4.07 -9.83
N LYS A 2 25.02 -2.82 -9.44
CA LYS A 2 23.98 -2.59 -8.44
C LYS A 2 22.65 -2.96 -9.11
N PHE A 3 21.92 -3.90 -8.54
CA PHE A 3 20.55 -4.21 -8.98
C PHE A 3 19.76 -2.91 -8.89
N LEU A 4 19.31 -2.38 -10.02
CA LEU A 4 18.39 -1.25 -10.01
C LEU A 4 17.11 -1.69 -9.30
N PRO A 5 16.45 -0.81 -8.53
CA PRO A 5 15.17 -1.15 -7.94
C PRO A 5 14.16 -1.50 -9.05
N PRO A 6 13.15 -2.33 -8.74
CA PRO A 6 12.06 -2.62 -9.65
C PRO A 6 11.51 -1.32 -10.22
N ALA A 7 11.26 -1.32 -11.53
CA ALA A 7 10.81 -0.12 -12.21
C ALA A 7 9.51 0.40 -11.55
N PRO A 8 9.26 1.71 -11.53
CA PRO A 8 8.00 2.26 -11.00
C PRO A 8 6.74 1.56 -11.56
N ALA A 9 6.82 1.03 -12.79
CA ALA A 9 5.77 0.22 -13.42
C ALA A 9 5.49 -1.14 -12.74
N GLU A 10 6.52 -1.83 -12.23
CA GLU A 10 6.35 -3.09 -11.48
C GLU A 10 5.67 -2.83 -10.12
N ILE A 11 5.88 -1.66 -9.56
CA ILE A 11 5.25 -1.24 -8.31
C ILE A 11 3.84 -0.73 -8.56
N ALA A 12 3.61 0.02 -9.64
CA ALA A 12 2.27 0.34 -10.10
C ALA A 12 1.45 -0.95 -10.34
N GLN A 13 2.07 -2.00 -10.87
CA GLN A 13 1.45 -3.33 -10.96
C GLN A 13 1.14 -3.91 -9.57
N SER A 14 2.08 -3.90 -8.63
CA SER A 14 1.78 -4.34 -7.24
C SER A 14 0.66 -3.52 -6.58
N GLN A 15 0.51 -2.24 -6.97
CA GLN A 15 -0.56 -1.37 -6.47
C GLN A 15 -1.90 -1.59 -7.18
N SER A 16 -1.90 -2.06 -8.43
CA SER A 16 -3.11 -2.30 -9.22
C SER A 16 -3.96 -3.46 -8.71
N GLY A 17 -3.35 -4.42 -8.00
CA GLY A 17 -4.06 -5.54 -7.39
C GLY A 17 -4.71 -5.22 -6.03
N ASP A 18 -4.25 -4.17 -5.37
CA ASP A 18 -4.70 -3.79 -4.02
C ASP A 18 -5.68 -2.61 -4.11
N LEU A 19 -6.81 -2.87 -4.76
CA LEU A 19 -7.91 -1.92 -4.90
C LEU A 19 -8.57 -1.67 -3.55
N ARG A 20 -9.07 -0.45 -3.34
CA ARG A 20 -9.82 -0.14 -2.12
C ARG A 20 -11.00 -1.12 -1.97
N PRO A 21 -11.21 -1.71 -0.78
CA PRO A 21 -12.32 -2.62 -0.54
C PRO A 21 -13.66 -1.96 -0.86
N VAL A 22 -14.46 -2.63 -1.70
CA VAL A 22 -15.82 -2.17 -2.06
C VAL A 22 -16.80 -2.78 -1.07
N TYR A 23 -17.77 -2.00 -0.62
CA TYR A 23 -18.79 -2.47 0.32
C TYR A 23 -19.57 -3.67 -0.27
N PRO A 24 -19.57 -4.84 0.39
CA PRO A 24 -20.18 -6.05 -0.16
C PRO A 24 -21.70 -6.03 0.00
N VAL A 25 -22.42 -6.72 -0.89
CA VAL A 25 -23.89 -6.76 -0.87
C VAL A 25 -24.40 -7.46 0.39
N GLU A 26 -23.68 -8.49 0.86
CA GLU A 26 -24.00 -9.24 2.07
C GLU A 26 -23.89 -8.39 3.34
N ALA A 27 -23.06 -7.35 3.35
CA ALA A 27 -22.97 -6.41 4.48
C ALA A 27 -24.19 -5.50 4.61
N LEU A 28 -25.10 -5.49 3.63
CA LEU A 28 -26.39 -4.80 3.78
C LEU A 28 -27.34 -5.54 4.72
N THR A 29 -27.10 -6.82 4.97
CA THR A 29 -27.97 -7.69 5.78
C THR A 29 -27.25 -8.44 6.88
N SER A 30 -25.91 -8.35 6.94
CA SER A 30 -25.06 -9.02 7.93
C SER A 30 -24.08 -8.04 8.59
N GLU A 31 -24.21 -7.90 9.91
CA GLU A 31 -23.30 -7.10 10.75
C GLU A 31 -21.86 -7.62 10.67
N SER A 32 -21.64 -8.93 10.69
CA SER A 32 -20.29 -9.50 10.60
C SER A 32 -19.61 -9.23 9.26
N ALA A 33 -20.39 -9.14 8.17
CA ALA A 33 -19.84 -8.78 6.86
C ALA A 33 -19.55 -7.28 6.76
N HIS A 34 -20.32 -6.44 7.47
CA HIS A 34 -20.06 -5.01 7.60
C HIS A 34 -18.77 -4.73 8.38
N GLU A 35 -18.60 -5.39 9.53
CA GLU A 35 -17.41 -5.28 10.37
C GLU A 35 -16.16 -5.72 9.61
N ALA A 36 -16.21 -6.87 8.94
CA ALA A 36 -15.08 -7.35 8.13
C ALA A 36 -14.69 -6.38 6.99
N TRP A 37 -15.67 -5.72 6.36
CA TRP A 37 -15.39 -4.69 5.36
C TRP A 37 -14.80 -3.42 5.99
N GLN A 38 -15.30 -2.99 7.15
CA GLN A 38 -14.74 -1.83 7.86
C GLN A 38 -13.27 -2.05 8.21
N ASP A 39 -12.94 -3.22 8.77
CA ASP A 39 -11.57 -3.58 9.14
C ASP A 39 -10.66 -3.55 7.92
N ASP A 40 -11.04 -4.21 6.82
CA ASP A 40 -10.23 -4.21 5.59
C ASP A 40 -10.10 -2.81 4.97
N ALA A 41 -11.16 -1.99 5.04
CA ALA A 41 -11.15 -0.62 4.52
C ALA A 41 -10.28 0.33 5.35
N LEU A 42 -10.20 0.13 6.68
CA LEU A 42 -9.31 0.87 7.57
C LEU A 42 -7.86 0.47 7.29
N ASP A 43 -7.57 -0.83 7.30
CA ASP A 43 -6.22 -1.37 7.09
C ASP A 43 -5.67 -1.08 5.69
N TRP A 44 -6.53 -0.92 4.67
CA TRP A 44 -6.11 -0.62 3.31
C TRP A 44 -5.27 0.67 3.21
N GLY A 45 -5.62 1.70 3.98
CA GLY A 45 -4.86 2.96 4.00
C GLY A 45 -3.44 2.75 4.51
N ASP A 46 -3.30 2.03 5.62
CA ASP A 46 -2.03 1.76 6.27
C ASP A 46 -1.14 0.84 5.41
N ARG A 47 -1.74 -0.17 4.77
CA ARG A 47 -1.04 -1.02 3.78
C ARG A 47 -0.46 -0.20 2.62
N LYS A 48 -1.21 0.77 2.09
CA LYS A 48 -0.74 1.66 1.01
C LYS A 48 0.38 2.58 1.48
N ASN A 49 0.23 3.18 2.67
CA ASN A 49 1.25 4.06 3.25
C ASN A 49 2.55 3.31 3.52
N LEU A 50 2.48 2.12 4.11
CA LEU A 50 3.65 1.28 4.38
C LEU A 50 4.39 0.89 3.09
N LEU A 51 3.65 0.55 2.02
CA LEU A 51 4.25 0.24 0.74
C LEU A 51 4.94 1.46 0.10
N ALA A 52 4.32 2.63 0.16
CA ALA A 52 4.91 3.88 -0.32
C ALA A 52 6.20 4.23 0.44
N TYR A 53 6.18 4.08 1.78
CA TYR A 53 7.36 4.25 2.62
C TYR A 53 8.50 3.31 2.21
N ARG A 54 8.22 2.00 2.10
CA ARG A 54 9.20 0.99 1.66
C ARG A 54 9.81 1.31 0.31
N TRP A 55 9.00 1.83 -0.63
CA TRP A 55 9.52 2.24 -1.92
C TRP A 55 10.47 3.42 -1.82
N CYS A 56 10.11 4.45 -1.06
CA CYS A 56 10.97 5.60 -0.85
C CYS A 56 12.32 5.18 -0.25
N VAL A 57 12.30 4.31 0.76
CA VAL A 57 13.53 3.76 1.37
C VAL A 57 14.37 3.01 0.34
N LEU A 58 13.74 2.17 -0.48
CA LEU A 58 14.43 1.44 -1.53
C LEU A 58 15.04 2.38 -2.57
N TRP A 59 14.29 3.37 -3.06
CA TRP A 59 14.76 4.39 -3.99
C TRP A 59 15.99 5.13 -3.46
N ASN A 60 15.95 5.58 -2.20
CA ASN A 60 17.04 6.30 -1.55
C ASN A 60 18.35 5.51 -1.47
N SER A 61 18.29 4.16 -1.46
CA SER A 61 19.51 3.34 -1.47
C SER A 61 20.29 3.40 -2.80
N PHE A 62 19.67 3.93 -3.87
CA PHE A 62 20.25 4.08 -5.20
C PHE A 62 20.37 5.53 -5.65
N ALA A 63 19.60 6.45 -5.08
CA ALA A 63 19.63 7.85 -5.43
C ALA A 63 20.94 8.52 -4.98
N SER A 64 21.48 9.42 -5.82
CA SER A 64 22.59 10.30 -5.41
C SER A 64 22.13 11.41 -4.46
N GLU A 65 20.85 11.73 -4.48
CA GLU A 65 20.20 12.73 -3.64
C GLU A 65 18.96 12.08 -2.98
N PRO A 66 19.10 11.56 -1.75
CA PRO A 66 17.99 10.96 -1.03
C PRO A 66 16.91 11.99 -0.67
N VAL A 67 15.64 11.57 -0.69
CA VAL A 67 14.49 12.37 -0.25
C VAL A 67 13.99 11.91 1.12
N ASP A 68 13.31 12.77 1.87
CA ASP A 68 12.68 12.34 3.11
C ASP A 68 11.48 11.43 2.83
N CYS A 69 11.47 10.24 3.44
CA CYS A 69 10.37 9.28 3.32
C CYS A 69 9.27 9.48 4.37
N GLY A 70 9.45 10.43 5.29
CA GLY A 70 8.56 10.63 6.43
C GLY A 70 8.74 9.57 7.52
N ALA A 71 7.81 9.55 8.48
CA ALA A 71 7.79 8.56 9.54
C ALA A 71 7.46 7.15 9.00
N VAL A 72 7.97 6.11 9.64
CA VAL A 72 7.56 4.73 9.38
C VAL A 72 6.07 4.62 9.73
N PRO A 73 5.20 4.22 8.78
CA PRO A 73 3.79 3.93 9.09
C PRO A 73 3.70 2.75 10.07
N GLU A 74 2.85 2.89 11.09
CA GLU A 74 2.56 1.83 12.07
C GLU A 74 1.83 0.63 11.42
#